data_AF-A0A8S3VFB9-F1
#
_entry.id   AF-A0A8S3VFB9-F1
#
_cell.length_a   1.000
_cell.length_b   1.000
_cell.length_c   1.000
_cell.angle_alpha   90.00
_cell.angle_beta   90.00
_cell.angle_gamma   90.00
#
_symmetry.space_group_name_H-M   'P 1'
#
loop_
_entity.id
_entity.type
_entity.pdbx_description
1 polymer ?
#
loop_
_entity_poly.entity_id
_entity_poly.type
_entity_poly.pdbx_seq_one_letter_code
_entity_poly.pdbx_strand_id
1 'polypeptide(L)'
;MTRKIKIRKQSTMYRKDSSSCTNNEVLYRNGTFDRCPEVNQINTVVLAVYMVLSHIILVNILIAMFSNTFTKVQDNNELVWKFHRYSLIQEYNDRSALLPPLIIISYLNRTLRYIFKVYKKKKKEKKNTGNELGISLSPLLANILPAVHALTGCDTTSAIFGFGKKTVFKLIRKSPSKFTNLQNFDKIDFSTSLSAARELISSLYDPKDKFASSHVDLNKLRVKLATCKDTSLLRLPPSEPAFNEHVLRLEASYEEHEEYQEPTMQDQFDSLSSEVDIIQRNQEETLEEVEKIMAETKNIQEAIQQIKETKDKLVLVEVPKGTQGRSEGTYCPVEVEVPTWPFRETIFVKRYYDI
;
A
#
# COMPACT_ATOMS: atom_id res chain seq x y z
N MET A 1 21.22 -73.91 -6.82
CA MET A 1 20.91 -73.12 -8.03
C MET A 1 21.66 -71.80 -7.99
N THR A 2 22.86 -71.74 -8.58
CA THR A 2 23.70 -70.54 -8.64
C THR A 2 23.49 -69.85 -10.00
N ARG A 3 22.79 -68.70 -10.00
CA ARG A 3 22.68 -67.86 -11.20
C ARG A 3 24.02 -67.16 -11.45
N LYS A 4 24.76 -67.62 -12.45
CA LYS A 4 25.94 -66.92 -12.98
C LYS A 4 25.49 -65.57 -13.54
N ILE A 5 25.82 -64.49 -12.83
CA ILE A 5 25.70 -63.12 -13.35
C ILE A 5 26.80 -62.94 -14.39
N LYS A 6 26.41 -62.89 -15.66
CA LYS A 6 27.32 -62.60 -16.77
C LYS A 6 27.59 -61.09 -16.76
N ILE A 7 28.65 -60.67 -16.08
CA ILE A 7 29.13 -59.29 -16.17
C ILE A 7 29.63 -59.08 -17.59
N ARG A 8 28.88 -58.32 -18.38
CA ARG A 8 29.26 -57.89 -19.72
C ARG A 8 30.39 -56.89 -19.56
N LYS A 9 31.63 -57.30 -19.85
CA LYS A 9 32.77 -56.38 -19.98
C LYS A 9 32.40 -55.36 -21.06
N GLN A 10 32.09 -54.13 -20.67
CA GLN A 10 32.18 -52.96 -21.55
C GLN A 10 33.66 -52.66 -21.71
N SER A 11 34.30 -53.38 -22.63
CA SER A 11 35.63 -53.07 -23.10
C SER A 11 35.48 -52.59 -24.55
N THR A 12 36.10 -51.44 -24.83
CA THR A 12 36.40 -50.87 -26.14
C THR A 12 35.24 -50.32 -26.98
N MET A 13 34.70 -49.17 -26.59
CA MET A 13 34.12 -48.21 -27.54
C MET A 13 35.26 -47.28 -28.00
N TYR A 14 36.13 -47.75 -28.88
CA TYR A 14 36.97 -46.96 -29.80
C TYR A 14 37.81 -47.92 -30.66
N ARG A 15 37.14 -48.63 -31.57
CA ARG A 15 37.77 -49.18 -32.76
C ARG A 15 36.83 -48.87 -33.92
N LYS A 16 36.87 -47.62 -34.39
CA LYS A 16 36.28 -47.25 -35.68
C LYS A 16 37.18 -47.94 -36.71
N ASP A 17 36.61 -48.83 -37.52
CA ASP A 17 37.34 -49.50 -38.60
C ASP A 17 38.06 -48.44 -39.45
N SER A 18 39.33 -48.69 -39.76
CA SER A 18 40.25 -47.74 -40.43
C SER A 18 39.82 -47.35 -41.86
N SER A 19 38.61 -47.71 -42.30
CA SER A 19 38.06 -47.52 -43.65
C SER A 19 37.03 -46.40 -43.77
N SER A 20 36.61 -45.73 -42.67
CA SER A 20 35.53 -44.73 -42.71
C SER A 20 35.98 -43.27 -42.52
N CYS A 21 37.27 -42.98 -42.46
CA CYS A 21 37.79 -41.63 -42.27
C CYS A 21 38.94 -41.31 -43.23
N THR A 22 39.11 -40.03 -43.55
CA THR A 22 40.17 -39.53 -44.44
C THR A 22 40.89 -38.33 -43.83
N ASN A 23 42.16 -38.15 -44.23
CA ASN A 23 42.95 -36.95 -43.88
C ASN A 23 43.01 -35.93 -45.04
N ASN A 24 42.36 -36.21 -46.16
CA ASN A 24 42.37 -35.30 -47.33
C ASN A 24 41.30 -34.21 -47.19
N GLU A 25 41.72 -32.94 -47.25
CA GLU A 25 40.84 -31.76 -47.10
C GLU A 25 39.66 -31.73 -48.06
N VAL A 26 39.89 -32.07 -49.32
CA VAL A 26 38.85 -32.02 -50.35
C VAL A 26 37.74 -33.03 -50.05
N LEU A 27 38.11 -34.20 -49.52
CA LEU A 27 37.17 -35.30 -49.30
C LEU A 27 36.30 -35.07 -48.06
N TYR A 28 36.87 -34.56 -46.95
CA TYR A 28 36.04 -34.27 -45.77
C TYR A 28 35.25 -32.96 -45.89
N ARG A 29 35.72 -31.94 -46.63
CA ARG A 29 34.90 -30.74 -46.89
C ARG A 29 33.68 -31.03 -47.75
N ASN A 30 33.80 -31.98 -48.67
CA ASN A 30 32.71 -32.37 -49.56
C ASN A 30 31.75 -33.38 -48.92
N GLY A 31 31.96 -33.75 -47.64
CA GLY A 31 31.07 -34.61 -46.87
C GLY A 31 31.08 -36.10 -47.26
N THR A 32 32.04 -36.54 -48.07
CA THR A 32 32.09 -37.95 -48.54
C THR A 32 32.74 -38.89 -47.53
N PHE A 33 33.63 -38.38 -46.67
CA PHE A 33 34.28 -39.12 -45.59
C PHE A 33 34.50 -38.22 -44.36
N ASP A 34 34.41 -38.78 -43.15
CA ASP A 34 34.72 -38.05 -41.92
C ASP A 34 36.23 -37.76 -41.81
N ARG A 35 36.62 -36.66 -41.16
CA ARG A 35 38.02 -36.39 -40.81
C ARG A 35 38.50 -37.41 -39.75
N CYS A 36 39.67 -38.01 -39.94
CA CYS A 36 40.22 -38.93 -38.93
C CYS A 36 40.61 -38.18 -37.63
N PRO A 37 40.46 -38.81 -36.46
CA PRO A 37 40.85 -38.19 -35.20
C PRO A 37 42.37 -38.04 -35.13
N GLU A 38 42.84 -36.79 -35.03
CA GLU A 38 44.24 -36.49 -34.76
C GLU A 38 44.52 -36.65 -33.25
N VAL A 39 45.36 -37.63 -32.92
CA VAL A 39 45.77 -37.90 -31.54
C VAL A 39 46.88 -36.95 -31.11
N ASN A 40 46.49 -35.73 -30.72
CA ASN A 40 47.42 -34.76 -30.16
C ASN A 40 47.66 -35.06 -28.67
N GLN A 41 48.88 -35.46 -28.32
CA GLN A 41 49.25 -35.77 -26.93
C GLN A 41 49.03 -34.58 -25.97
N ILE A 42 49.22 -33.35 -26.47
CA ILE A 42 48.94 -32.12 -25.71
C ILE A 42 47.47 -32.04 -25.32
N ASN A 43 46.54 -32.34 -26.25
CA ASN A 43 45.11 -32.29 -25.97
C ASN A 43 44.71 -33.31 -24.91
N THR A 44 45.30 -34.51 -24.94
CA THR A 44 45.06 -35.54 -23.92
C THR A 44 45.55 -35.10 -22.54
N VAL A 45 46.75 -34.51 -22.46
CA VAL A 45 47.32 -34.01 -21.20
C VAL A 45 46.50 -32.83 -20.66
N VAL A 46 46.14 -31.86 -21.50
CA VAL A 46 45.33 -30.70 -21.10
C VAL A 46 43.95 -31.15 -20.60
N LEU A 47 43.31 -32.10 -21.28
CA LEU A 47 42.03 -32.65 -20.83
C LEU A 47 42.14 -33.35 -19.47
N ALA A 48 43.20 -34.13 -19.25
CA ALA A 48 43.42 -34.80 -17.96
C ALA A 48 43.64 -33.78 -16.82
N VAL A 49 44.46 -32.76 -17.06
CA VAL A 49 44.71 -31.67 -16.09
C VAL A 49 43.43 -30.89 -15.82
N TYR A 50 42.66 -30.55 -16.87
CA TYR A 50 41.38 -29.87 -16.73
C TYR A 50 40.41 -30.69 -15.88
N MET A 51 40.24 -31.98 -16.15
CA MET A 51 39.34 -32.84 -15.38
C MET A 51 39.74 -32.88 -13.91
N VAL A 52 41.03 -32.99 -13.59
CA VAL A 52 41.52 -33.01 -12.20
C VAL A 52 41.31 -31.66 -11.52
N LEU A 53 41.75 -30.56 -12.15
CA LEU A 53 41.62 -29.22 -11.59
C LEU A 53 40.16 -28.83 -11.41
N SER A 54 39.28 -29.10 -12.38
CA SER A 54 37.85 -28.80 -12.27
C SER A 54 37.21 -29.54 -11.11
N HIS A 55 37.51 -30.83 -10.90
CA HIS A 55 36.90 -31.57 -9.78
C HIS A 55 37.43 -31.10 -8.42
N ILE A 56 38.74 -30.87 -8.30
CA ILE A 56 39.34 -30.39 -7.06
C ILE A 56 38.84 -28.98 -6.73
N ILE A 57 38.84 -28.06 -7.70
CA ILE A 57 38.41 -26.68 -7.49
C ILE A 57 36.90 -26.60 -7.24
N LEU A 58 36.08 -27.32 -8.02
CA LEU A 58 34.62 -27.27 -7.89
C LEU A 58 34.16 -27.79 -6.53
N VAL A 59 34.70 -28.93 -6.09
CA VAL A 59 34.33 -29.50 -4.78
C VAL A 59 34.79 -28.59 -3.64
N ASN A 60 36.00 -28.04 -3.71
CA ASN A 60 36.51 -27.13 -2.68
C ASN A 60 35.66 -25.86 -2.55
N ILE A 61 35.28 -25.26 -3.68
CA ILE A 61 34.42 -24.08 -3.69
C ILE A 61 33.00 -24.43 -3.22
N LEU A 62 32.45 -25.58 -3.64
CA LEU A 62 31.12 -26.02 -3.24
C LEU A 62 31.03 -26.26 -1.72
N ILE A 63 32.03 -26.93 -1.15
CA ILE A 63 32.12 -27.15 0.30
C ILE A 63 32.24 -25.80 1.02
N ALA A 64 33.07 -24.87 0.51
CA ALA A 64 33.21 -23.55 1.10
C ALA A 64 31.89 -22.75 1.08
N MET A 65 31.16 -22.76 -0.04
CA MET A 65 29.85 -22.12 -0.17
C MET A 65 28.80 -22.73 0.75
N PHE A 66 28.76 -24.07 0.84
CA PHE A 66 27.83 -24.75 1.74
C PHE A 66 28.17 -24.50 3.20
N SER A 67 29.44 -24.52 3.59
CA SER A 67 29.85 -24.23 4.96
C SER A 67 29.49 -22.79 5.38
N ASN A 68 29.75 -21.81 4.50
CA ASN A 68 29.39 -20.42 4.74
C ASN A 68 27.86 -20.24 4.85
N THR A 69 27.11 -20.82 3.91
CA THR A 69 25.64 -20.73 3.91
C THR A 69 25.04 -21.46 5.09
N PHE A 70 25.55 -22.64 5.44
CA PHE A 70 25.09 -23.41 6.60
C PHE A 70 25.29 -22.63 7.89
N THR A 71 26.45 -22.00 8.08
CA THR A 71 26.71 -21.16 9.27
C THR A 71 25.72 -19.98 9.32
N LYS A 72 25.55 -19.26 8.20
CA LYS A 72 24.62 -18.12 8.11
C LYS A 72 23.15 -18.50 8.30
N VAL A 73 22.76 -19.68 7.84
CA VAL A 73 21.38 -20.18 7.90
C VAL A 73 21.09 -20.82 9.26
N GLN A 74 22.05 -21.51 9.87
CA GLN A 74 21.90 -22.16 11.18
C GLN A 74 21.57 -21.16 12.29
N ASP A 75 22.21 -19.98 12.29
CA ASP A 75 21.95 -18.92 13.28
C ASP A 75 20.49 -18.41 13.20
N ASN A 76 19.92 -18.35 12.00
CA ASN A 76 18.53 -17.95 11.78
C ASN A 76 17.54 -19.11 12.01
N ASN A 77 17.98 -20.35 11.76
CA ASN A 77 17.13 -21.54 11.90
C ASN A 77 16.75 -21.83 13.34
N GLU A 78 17.59 -21.50 14.33
CA GLU A 78 17.21 -21.69 15.73
C GLU A 78 16.02 -20.81 16.12
N LEU A 79 15.98 -19.56 15.65
CA LEU A 79 14.87 -18.64 15.90
C LEU A 79 13.62 -19.10 15.19
N VAL A 80 13.73 -19.50 13.92
CA VAL A 80 12.63 -20.06 13.13
C VAL A 80 12.10 -21.36 13.76
N TRP A 81 12.98 -22.25 14.22
CA TRP A 81 12.59 -23.47 14.91
C TRP A 81 11.91 -23.18 16.25
N LYS A 82 12.41 -22.21 17.04
CA LYS A 82 11.76 -21.77 18.29
C LYS A 82 10.37 -21.20 18.01
N PHE A 83 10.21 -20.42 16.94
CA PHE A 83 8.92 -19.88 16.50
C PHE A 83 7.93 -20.99 16.09
N HIS A 84 8.36 -21.91 15.22
CA HIS A 84 7.53 -23.05 14.83
C HIS A 84 7.22 -23.98 16.00
N ARG A 85 8.18 -24.21 16.89
CA ARG A 85 7.97 -25.00 18.10
C ARG A 85 6.93 -24.38 19.02
N TYR A 86 6.97 -23.05 19.22
CA TYR A 86 5.94 -22.36 19.98
C TYR A 86 4.56 -22.53 19.34
N SER A 87 4.45 -22.30 18.03
CA SER A 87 3.21 -22.50 17.27
C SER A 87 2.66 -23.92 17.43
N LEU A 88 3.52 -24.93 17.34
CA LEU A 88 3.14 -26.33 17.54
C LEU A 88 2.67 -26.58 18.97
N ILE A 89 3.42 -26.14 19.98
CA ILE A 89 3.04 -26.34 21.39
C ILE A 89 1.68 -25.67 21.69
N GLN A 90 1.46 -24.46 21.18
CA GLN A 90 0.17 -23.77 21.30
C GLN A 90 -0.96 -24.58 20.66
N GLU A 91 -0.75 -25.08 19.44
CA GLU A 91 -1.73 -25.91 18.75
C GLU A 91 -2.05 -27.21 19.53
N TYR A 92 -1.03 -27.85 20.11
CA TYR A 92 -1.21 -29.06 20.93
C TYR A 92 -1.90 -28.77 22.27
N ASN A 93 -1.70 -27.61 22.88
CA ASN A 93 -2.41 -27.19 24.10
C ASN A 93 -3.91 -26.96 23.85
N ASP A 94 -4.27 -26.44 22.68
CA ASP A 94 -5.67 -26.18 22.31
C ASP A 94 -6.40 -27.44 21.82
N ARG A 95 -5.66 -28.49 21.44
CA ARG A 95 -6.22 -29.78 21.04
C ARG A 95 -6.67 -30.59 22.25
N SER A 96 -7.76 -31.33 22.09
CA SER A 96 -8.26 -32.25 23.11
C SER A 96 -7.23 -33.32 23.45
N ALA A 97 -6.94 -33.55 24.74
CA ALA A 97 -5.97 -34.54 25.23
C ALA A 97 -6.32 -36.02 24.98
N LEU A 98 -7.31 -36.31 24.13
CA LEU A 98 -7.82 -37.65 23.86
C LEU A 98 -7.13 -38.24 22.63
N LEU A 99 -6.83 -39.54 22.66
CA LEU A 99 -6.20 -40.26 21.56
C LEU A 99 -7.01 -40.10 20.25
N PRO A 100 -6.38 -40.16 19.07
CA PRO A 100 -7.04 -40.00 17.77
C PRO A 100 -8.38 -40.74 17.59
N PRO A 101 -8.56 -42.02 18.01
CA PRO A 101 -9.86 -42.70 17.92
C PRO A 101 -10.94 -42.14 18.86
N LEU A 102 -10.58 -41.54 19.99
CA LEU A 102 -11.51 -41.04 21.02
C LEU A 102 -11.79 -39.52 20.90
N ILE A 103 -11.18 -38.84 19.92
CA ILE A 103 -11.31 -37.40 19.73
C ILE A 103 -12.76 -36.97 19.44
N ILE A 104 -13.57 -37.86 18.84
CA ILE A 104 -14.99 -37.63 18.51
C ILE A 104 -15.80 -37.28 19.77
N ILE A 105 -15.51 -37.93 20.90
CA ILE A 105 -16.20 -37.69 22.18
C ILE A 105 -15.89 -36.27 22.69
N SER A 106 -14.66 -35.78 22.46
CA SER A 106 -14.27 -34.42 22.85
C SER A 106 -15.04 -33.35 22.07
N TYR A 107 -15.21 -33.56 20.75
CA TYR A 107 -15.97 -32.66 19.90
C TYR A 107 -17.45 -32.67 20.25
N LEU A 108 -18.02 -33.85 20.54
CA LEU A 108 -19.41 -33.98 21.00
C LEU A 108 -19.64 -33.27 22.35
N ASN A 109 -18.72 -33.42 23.30
CA ASN A 109 -18.82 -32.71 24.58
C ASN A 109 -18.69 -31.18 24.39
N ARG A 110 -17.83 -30.72 23.48
CA ARG A 110 -17.66 -29.30 23.18
C ARG A 110 -18.92 -28.70 22.52
N THR A 111 -19.51 -29.40 21.55
CA THR A 111 -20.74 -28.96 20.87
C THR A 111 -21.92 -28.96 21.84
N LEU A 112 -22.07 -29.99 22.68
CA LEU A 112 -23.10 -30.03 23.72
C LEU A 112 -22.96 -28.85 24.70
N ARG A 113 -21.75 -28.59 25.23
CA ARG A 113 -21.51 -27.43 26.12
C ARG A 113 -21.85 -26.10 25.44
N TYR A 114 -21.52 -25.96 24.17
CA TYR A 114 -21.86 -24.77 23.39
C TYR A 114 -23.38 -24.60 23.24
N ILE A 115 -24.09 -25.67 22.88
CA ILE A 115 -25.56 -25.67 22.77
C ILE A 115 -26.20 -25.31 24.12
N PHE A 116 -25.72 -25.87 25.23
CA PHE A 116 -26.19 -25.51 26.57
C PHE A 116 -25.93 -24.04 26.94
N LYS A 117 -24.78 -23.47 26.55
CA LYS A 117 -24.48 -22.05 26.75
C LYS A 117 -25.42 -21.16 25.93
N VAL A 118 -25.64 -21.48 24.66
CA VAL A 118 -26.55 -20.74 23.77
C VAL A 118 -27.99 -20.82 24.29
N TYR A 119 -28.43 -22.00 24.73
CA TYR A 119 -29.75 -22.18 25.32
C TYR A 119 -29.92 -21.35 26.60
N LYS A 120 -28.93 -21.34 27.49
CA LYS A 120 -28.93 -20.48 28.69
C LYS A 120 -28.92 -19.00 28.34
N LYS A 121 -28.16 -18.57 27.32
CA LYS A 121 -28.15 -17.18 26.84
C LYS A 121 -29.51 -16.78 26.30
N LYS A 122 -30.13 -17.57 25.41
CA LYS A 122 -31.49 -17.33 24.89
C LYS A 122 -32.55 -17.29 25.99
N LYS A 123 -32.45 -18.15 27.02
CA LYS A 123 -33.36 -18.12 28.18
C LYS A 123 -33.20 -16.85 29.02
N LYS A 124 -31.96 -16.35 29.16
CA LYS A 124 -31.66 -15.09 29.86
C LYS A 124 -32.07 -13.87 29.03
N GLU A 125 -31.89 -13.94 27.72
CA GLU A 125 -32.28 -12.93 26.75
C GLU A 125 -33.81 -12.83 26.68
N LYS A 126 -34.56 -13.93 26.55
CA LYS A 126 -36.04 -13.91 26.67
C LYS A 126 -36.56 -13.37 28.02
N LYS A 127 -35.82 -13.56 29.11
CA LYS A 127 -36.12 -12.92 30.41
C LYS A 127 -35.83 -11.42 30.44
N ASN A 128 -34.87 -10.92 29.67
CA ASN A 128 -34.50 -9.50 29.59
C ASN A 128 -35.26 -8.75 28.49
N THR A 129 -35.62 -9.42 27.39
CA THR A 129 -36.30 -8.84 26.21
C THR A 129 -37.73 -8.41 26.54
N GLY A 130 -38.37 -9.03 27.54
CA GLY A 130 -39.65 -8.56 28.08
C GLY A 130 -39.57 -7.20 28.78
N ASN A 131 -38.36 -6.70 29.09
CA ASN A 131 -38.17 -5.53 29.96
C ASN A 131 -37.31 -4.42 29.33
N GLU A 132 -36.54 -4.68 28.26
CA GLU A 132 -35.55 -3.71 27.72
C GLU A 132 -35.81 -3.19 26.30
N LEU A 133 -36.75 -3.76 25.53
CA LEU A 133 -37.12 -3.25 24.20
C LEU A 133 -38.36 -2.35 24.18
N GLY A 134 -38.92 -2.05 25.37
CA GLY A 134 -40.14 -1.26 25.53
C GLY A 134 -39.97 0.26 25.63
N ILE A 135 -38.79 0.82 25.37
CA ILE A 135 -38.63 2.28 25.20
C ILE A 135 -37.51 2.46 24.18
N SER A 136 -37.83 3.09 23.04
CA SER A 136 -36.84 3.69 22.16
C SER A 136 -35.74 4.35 22.99
N LEU A 137 -34.49 4.27 22.56
CA LEU A 137 -33.46 5.14 23.11
C LEU A 137 -34.02 6.57 23.01
N SER A 138 -34.42 7.18 24.13
CA SER A 138 -34.97 8.54 24.10
C SER A 138 -33.97 9.41 23.33
N PRO A 139 -34.39 10.31 22.43
CA PRO A 139 -33.47 11.11 21.62
C PRO A 139 -32.39 11.80 22.48
N LEU A 140 -32.75 12.18 23.71
CA LEU A 140 -31.82 12.68 24.73
C LEU A 140 -30.68 11.71 25.05
N LEU A 141 -30.98 10.42 25.21
CA LEU A 141 -29.99 9.39 25.53
C LEU A 141 -29.09 9.07 24.32
N ALA A 142 -29.62 9.20 23.10
CA ALA A 142 -28.82 9.04 21.87
C ALA A 142 -27.75 10.13 21.76
N ASN A 143 -28.12 11.39 22.06
CA ASN A 143 -27.21 12.53 21.96
C ASN A 143 -26.15 12.57 23.08
N ILE A 144 -26.48 12.07 24.27
CA ILE A 144 -25.54 12.02 25.41
C ILE A 144 -24.52 10.88 25.25
N LEU A 145 -24.86 9.82 24.51
CA LEU A 145 -24.08 8.58 24.48
C LEU A 145 -22.63 8.77 23.97
N PRO A 146 -22.35 9.58 22.93
CA PRO A 146 -20.98 9.85 22.49
C PRO A 146 -20.14 10.53 23.58
N ALA A 147 -20.64 11.60 24.20
CA ALA A 147 -19.93 12.32 25.26
C ALA A 147 -19.64 11.42 26.47
N VAL A 148 -20.62 10.59 26.86
CA VAL A 148 -20.45 9.61 27.94
C VAL A 148 -19.44 8.55 27.58
N HIS A 149 -19.46 8.06 26.35
CA HIS A 149 -18.50 7.08 25.89
C HIS A 149 -17.08 7.63 25.92
N ALA A 150 -16.90 8.88 25.47
CA ALA A 150 -15.63 9.57 25.47
C ALA A 150 -15.10 9.81 26.91
N LEU A 151 -15.97 10.27 27.81
CA LEU A 151 -15.63 10.48 29.23
C LEU A 151 -15.29 9.19 29.97
N THR A 152 -16.01 8.10 29.69
CA THR A 152 -15.86 6.84 30.42
C THR A 152 -14.89 5.85 29.78
N GLY A 153 -14.54 6.04 28.50
CA GLY A 153 -13.59 5.22 27.75
C GLY A 153 -14.13 3.87 27.26
N CYS A 154 -13.27 3.13 26.55
CA CYS A 154 -13.50 1.75 26.14
C CYS A 154 -13.14 0.75 27.26
N ASP A 155 -13.77 -0.43 27.25
CA ASP A 155 -13.69 -1.45 28.33
C ASP A 155 -12.26 -1.94 28.65
N THR A 156 -11.29 -1.60 27.80
CA THR A 156 -9.87 -1.99 27.89
C THR A 156 -8.94 -0.87 28.36
N THR A 157 -9.36 0.40 28.35
CA THR A 157 -8.48 1.57 28.56
C THR A 157 -9.11 2.71 29.37
N SER A 158 -10.23 2.46 30.06
CA SER A 158 -10.92 3.52 30.77
C SER A 158 -10.17 3.99 32.02
N ALA A 159 -10.00 5.32 32.14
CA ALA A 159 -9.47 6.01 33.32
C ALA A 159 -10.31 5.80 34.60
N ILE A 160 -11.54 5.30 34.43
CA ILE A 160 -12.50 5.03 35.51
C ILE A 160 -12.44 3.55 35.89
N PHE A 161 -11.53 3.23 36.80
CA PHE A 161 -11.27 1.86 37.22
C PHE A 161 -12.48 1.21 37.94
N GLY A 162 -12.89 0.03 37.47
CA GLY A 162 -13.91 -0.80 38.13
C GLY A 162 -15.37 -0.46 37.79
N PHE A 163 -15.63 0.52 36.92
CA PHE A 163 -16.96 0.84 36.41
C PHE A 163 -17.12 0.41 34.95
N GLY A 164 -18.02 -0.54 34.67
CA GLY A 164 -18.33 -0.95 33.31
C GLY A 164 -19.41 -0.10 32.64
N LYS A 165 -19.46 -0.11 31.30
CA LYS A 165 -20.45 0.63 30.48
C LYS A 165 -21.91 0.41 30.91
N LYS A 166 -22.25 -0.81 31.36
CA LYS A 166 -23.60 -1.13 31.87
C LYS A 166 -23.98 -0.36 33.13
N THR A 167 -23.00 -0.11 34.01
CA THR A 167 -23.22 0.64 35.24
C THR A 167 -23.46 2.11 34.92
N VAL A 168 -22.67 2.67 34.01
CA VAL A 168 -22.82 4.04 33.50
C VAL A 168 -24.18 4.21 32.81
N PHE A 169 -24.55 3.29 31.92
CA PHE A 169 -25.84 3.33 31.23
C PHE A 169 -27.03 3.23 32.20
N LYS A 170 -26.93 2.41 33.25
CA LYS A 170 -27.95 2.32 34.31
C LYS A 170 -28.07 3.62 35.12
N LEU A 171 -26.96 4.30 35.38
CA LEU A 171 -26.94 5.59 36.07
C LEU A 171 -27.69 6.66 35.27
N ILE A 172 -27.37 6.78 33.98
CA ILE A 172 -27.99 7.79 33.10
C ILE A 172 -29.49 7.50 32.92
N ARG A 173 -29.86 6.23 32.75
CA ARG A 173 -31.28 5.82 32.66
C ARG A 173 -32.07 6.14 33.92
N LYS A 174 -31.43 6.13 35.10
CA LYS A 174 -32.07 6.45 36.38
C LYS A 174 -32.33 7.95 36.54
N SER A 175 -31.48 8.81 35.97
CA SER A 175 -31.56 10.27 36.14
C SER A 175 -31.13 11.03 34.87
N PRO A 176 -31.92 10.99 33.78
CA PRO A 176 -31.55 11.61 32.51
C PRO A 176 -31.51 13.14 32.56
N SER A 177 -32.34 13.75 33.42
CA SER A 177 -32.44 15.22 33.57
C SER A 177 -31.18 15.86 34.15
N LYS A 178 -30.35 15.13 34.90
CA LYS A 178 -29.06 15.63 35.42
C LYS A 178 -28.00 15.80 34.33
N PHE A 179 -28.16 15.09 33.20
CA PHE A 179 -27.13 14.98 32.17
C PHE A 179 -27.50 15.72 30.89
N THR A 180 -28.44 16.67 30.94
CA THR A 180 -28.88 17.44 29.77
C THR A 180 -27.74 18.23 29.13
N ASN A 181 -26.82 18.74 29.95
CA ASN A 181 -25.67 19.51 29.49
C ASN A 181 -24.65 18.68 28.70
N LEU A 182 -24.73 17.33 28.75
CA LEU A 182 -23.89 16.44 27.95
C LEU A 182 -24.42 16.20 26.53
N GLN A 183 -25.62 16.68 26.18
CA GLN A 183 -26.18 16.51 24.83
C GLN A 183 -25.40 17.25 23.75
N ASN A 184 -24.90 18.44 24.09
CA ASN A 184 -24.17 19.31 23.17
C ASN A 184 -22.76 19.57 23.71
N PHE A 185 -22.09 18.53 24.19
CA PHE A 185 -20.78 18.66 24.86
C PHE A 185 -19.75 19.44 24.03
N ASP A 186 -19.84 19.32 22.71
CA ASP A 186 -19.00 19.96 21.70
C ASP A 186 -19.30 21.47 21.49
N LYS A 187 -20.54 21.90 21.70
CA LYS A 187 -21.00 23.26 21.35
C LYS A 187 -21.03 24.23 22.53
N ILE A 188 -20.46 23.85 23.67
CA ILE A 188 -20.63 24.53 24.95
C ILE A 188 -19.25 25.01 25.45
N ASP A 189 -19.21 26.17 26.11
CA ASP A 189 -17.99 26.69 26.75
C ASP A 189 -17.32 25.66 27.67
N PHE A 190 -15.98 25.63 27.65
CA PHE A 190 -15.16 24.70 28.46
C PHE A 190 -15.53 24.67 29.96
N SER A 191 -15.88 25.81 30.57
CA SER A 191 -16.27 25.84 31.98
C SER A 191 -17.55 25.05 32.28
N THR A 192 -18.46 25.00 31.31
CA THR A 192 -19.77 24.36 31.42
C THR A 192 -19.67 22.88 31.06
N SER A 193 -18.89 22.52 30.04
CA SER A 193 -18.58 21.13 29.70
C SER A 193 -17.83 20.43 30.86
N LEU A 194 -16.88 21.12 31.48
CA LEU A 194 -16.13 20.66 32.65
C LEU A 194 -17.07 20.38 33.83
N SER A 195 -18.02 21.29 34.07
CA SER A 195 -19.01 21.14 35.14
C SER A 195 -19.96 19.97 34.88
N ALA A 196 -20.42 19.78 33.64
CA ALA A 196 -21.27 18.66 33.24
C ALA A 196 -20.55 17.30 33.33
N ALA A 197 -19.29 17.24 32.88
CA ALA A 197 -18.45 16.06 33.02
C ALA A 197 -18.19 15.74 34.51
N ARG A 198 -17.96 16.76 35.35
CA ARG A 198 -17.73 16.60 36.79
C ARG A 198 -18.97 16.04 37.48
N GLU A 199 -20.16 16.48 37.09
CA GLU A 199 -21.44 15.96 37.62
C GLU A 199 -21.63 14.48 37.29
N LEU A 200 -21.24 14.05 36.08
CA LEU A 200 -21.27 12.66 35.66
C LEU A 200 -20.30 11.78 36.46
N ILE A 201 -19.05 12.21 36.60
CA ILE A 201 -18.05 11.46 37.37
C ILE A 201 -18.44 11.41 38.85
N SER A 202 -18.86 12.53 39.44
CA SER A 202 -19.28 12.57 40.85
C SER A 202 -20.46 11.63 41.11
N SER A 203 -21.45 11.61 40.22
CA SER A 203 -22.61 10.70 40.30
C SER A 203 -22.22 9.23 40.15
N LEU A 204 -21.12 8.92 39.46
CA LEU A 204 -20.63 7.56 39.28
C LEU A 204 -19.98 7.00 40.56
N TYR A 205 -19.19 7.83 41.25
CA TYR A 205 -18.51 7.45 42.50
C TYR A 205 -19.40 7.60 43.74
N ASP A 206 -20.41 8.47 43.71
CA ASP A 206 -21.42 8.65 44.76
C ASP A 206 -22.85 8.51 44.22
N PRO A 207 -23.30 7.30 43.85
CA PRO A 207 -24.61 7.06 43.22
C PRO A 207 -25.82 7.29 44.15
N LYS A 208 -25.57 7.60 45.42
CA LYS A 208 -26.60 7.90 46.43
C LYS A 208 -26.60 9.40 46.83
N ASP A 209 -25.79 10.23 46.17
CA ASP A 209 -25.64 11.66 46.44
C ASP A 209 -25.39 11.97 47.94
N LYS A 210 -24.67 11.10 48.66
CA LYS A 210 -24.38 11.28 50.09
C LYS A 210 -23.49 12.50 50.36
N PHE A 211 -22.66 12.86 49.40
CA PHE A 211 -21.69 13.95 49.46
C PHE A 211 -21.94 14.98 48.35
N ALA A 212 -23.21 15.29 48.07
CA ALA A 212 -23.60 16.25 47.02
C ALA A 212 -22.87 17.60 47.12
N SER A 213 -22.59 18.09 48.33
CA SER A 213 -21.82 19.32 48.56
C SER A 213 -20.37 19.26 48.09
N SER A 214 -19.82 18.06 47.91
CA SER A 214 -18.46 17.81 47.45
C SER A 214 -18.37 17.50 45.95
N HIS A 215 -19.49 17.52 45.21
CA HIS A 215 -19.51 17.29 43.75
C HIS A 215 -18.94 18.48 42.95
N VAL A 216 -18.72 19.63 43.61
CA VAL A 216 -18.11 20.83 43.01
C VAL A 216 -16.61 20.63 42.70
N ASP A 217 -15.93 19.77 43.46
CA ASP A 217 -14.48 19.54 43.36
C ASP A 217 -14.17 18.07 43.66
N LEU A 218 -13.59 17.36 42.68
CA LEU A 218 -13.29 15.94 42.80
C LEU A 218 -12.30 15.66 43.93
N ASN A 219 -11.38 16.58 44.25
CA ASN A 219 -10.45 16.39 45.35
C ASN A 219 -11.17 16.37 46.70
N LYS A 220 -12.21 17.19 46.89
CA LYS A 220 -13.04 17.14 48.10
C LYS A 220 -13.80 15.82 48.18
N LEU A 221 -14.34 15.35 47.06
CA LEU A 221 -15.01 14.05 46.98
C LEU A 221 -14.04 12.90 47.30
N ARG A 222 -12.80 12.93 46.78
CA ARG A 222 -11.75 11.96 47.08
C ARG A 222 -11.48 11.86 48.57
N VAL A 223 -11.31 13.00 49.26
CA VAL A 223 -11.07 13.05 50.71
C VAL A 223 -12.25 12.43 51.47
N LYS A 224 -13.49 12.82 51.15
CA LYS A 224 -14.69 12.26 51.80
C LYS A 224 -14.80 10.75 51.59
N LEU A 225 -14.60 10.27 50.37
CA LEU A 225 -14.66 8.84 50.06
C LEU A 225 -13.57 8.03 50.77
N ALA A 226 -12.35 8.57 50.83
CA ALA A 226 -11.24 7.94 51.55
C ALA A 226 -11.47 7.89 53.06
N THR A 227 -12.10 8.92 53.64
CA THR A 227 -12.40 8.95 55.09
C THR A 227 -13.59 8.10 55.51
N CYS A 228 -14.57 7.88 54.62
CA CYS A 228 -15.81 7.18 54.98
C CYS A 228 -15.79 5.67 54.69
N LYS A 229 -14.85 5.19 53.87
CA LYS A 229 -14.73 3.77 53.50
C LYS A 229 -13.26 3.41 53.31
N ASP A 230 -12.82 2.29 53.88
CA ASP A 230 -11.55 1.64 53.52
C ASP A 230 -11.60 1.19 52.05
N THR A 231 -11.25 2.12 51.17
CA THR A 231 -11.33 1.98 49.72
C THR A 231 -9.90 1.96 49.18
N SER A 232 -9.58 0.98 48.33
CA SER A 232 -8.28 0.97 47.64
C SER A 232 -8.12 2.25 46.80
N LEU A 233 -6.88 2.76 46.71
CA LEU A 233 -6.57 4.00 45.99
C LEU A 233 -7.08 3.99 44.54
N LEU A 234 -7.11 2.81 43.91
CA LEU A 234 -7.62 2.59 42.55
C LEU A 234 -9.12 2.84 42.38
N ARG A 235 -9.90 2.83 43.46
CA ARG A 235 -11.36 3.00 43.43
C ARG A 235 -11.80 4.41 43.83
N LEU A 236 -10.85 5.31 44.05
CA LEU A 236 -11.11 6.75 44.21
C LEU A 236 -11.25 7.42 42.84
N PRO A 237 -12.07 8.49 42.72
CA PRO A 237 -12.16 9.26 41.49
C PRO A 237 -10.82 9.89 41.11
N PRO A 238 -10.56 10.23 39.83
CA PRO A 238 -9.32 10.90 39.42
C PRO A 238 -9.11 12.22 40.19
N SER A 239 -7.86 12.67 40.30
CA SER A 239 -7.55 14.00 40.85
C SER A 239 -8.09 15.10 39.92
N GLU A 240 -8.49 16.23 40.47
CA GLU A 240 -8.99 17.38 39.69
C GLU A 240 -8.10 17.75 38.47
N PRO A 241 -6.76 17.92 38.58
CA PRO A 241 -5.93 18.25 37.41
C PRO A 241 -5.96 17.15 36.34
N ALA A 242 -5.86 15.88 36.73
CA ALA A 242 -5.93 14.76 35.78
C ALA A 242 -7.29 14.66 35.09
N PHE A 243 -8.37 15.03 35.80
CA PHE A 243 -9.71 15.10 35.23
C PHE A 243 -9.83 16.26 34.23
N ASN A 244 -9.31 17.44 34.55
CA ASN A 244 -9.34 18.59 33.65
C ASN A 244 -8.60 18.29 32.33
N GLU A 245 -7.42 17.68 32.39
CA GLU A 245 -6.67 17.25 31.20
C GLU A 245 -7.44 16.21 30.37
N HIS A 246 -8.17 15.32 31.03
CA HIS A 246 -9.01 14.34 30.33
C HIS A 246 -10.15 15.03 29.59
N VAL A 247 -10.81 16.02 30.20
CA VAL A 247 -11.88 16.79 29.55
C VAL A 247 -11.34 17.64 28.39
N LEU A 248 -10.20 18.32 28.58
CA LEU A 248 -9.53 19.09 27.51
C LEU A 248 -9.19 18.22 26.30
N ARG A 249 -8.68 17.00 26.54
CA ARG A 249 -8.42 16.04 25.45
C ARG A 249 -9.69 15.69 24.68
N LEU A 250 -10.82 15.56 25.36
CA LEU A 250 -12.08 15.23 24.72
C LEU A 250 -12.55 16.36 23.83
N GLU A 251 -12.54 17.60 24.31
CA GLU A 251 -12.89 18.77 23.50
C GLU A 251 -11.99 18.91 22.27
N ALA A 252 -10.67 18.78 22.44
CA ALA A 252 -9.75 18.81 21.31
C ALA A 252 -10.05 17.69 20.28
N SER A 253 -10.49 16.52 20.74
CA SER A 253 -10.90 15.42 19.84
C SER A 253 -12.20 15.73 19.09
N TYR A 254 -13.08 16.56 19.65
CA TYR A 254 -14.28 17.03 18.97
C TYR A 254 -13.96 18.14 17.97
N GLU A 255 -13.07 19.08 18.31
CA GLU A 255 -12.57 20.11 17.39
C GLU A 255 -11.86 19.50 16.17
N GLU A 256 -11.00 18.49 16.37
CA GLU A 256 -10.34 17.77 15.27
C GLU A 256 -11.35 17.10 14.32
N HIS A 257 -12.52 16.69 14.82
CA HIS A 257 -13.57 16.11 13.98
C HIS A 257 -14.28 17.16 13.10
N GLU A 258 -14.30 18.44 13.50
CA GLU A 258 -14.86 19.52 12.69
C GLU A 258 -13.89 19.93 11.57
N GLU A 259 -12.56 19.83 11.79
CA GLU A 259 -11.53 20.12 10.78
C GLU A 259 -11.30 18.97 9.79
N TYR A 260 -11.63 17.73 10.15
CA TYR A 260 -11.58 16.53 9.31
C TYR A 260 -12.94 16.11 8.72
N GLN A 261 -13.85 17.04 8.49
CA GLN A 261 -15.01 16.74 7.66
C GLN A 261 -14.53 16.67 6.20
N GLU A 262 -14.39 15.45 5.66
CA GLU A 262 -14.19 15.23 4.22
C GLU A 262 -15.15 16.15 3.45
N PRO A 263 -14.66 16.88 2.42
CA PRO A 263 -15.50 17.81 1.66
C PRO A 263 -16.73 17.04 1.19
N THR A 264 -17.91 17.60 1.47
CA THR A 264 -19.15 16.92 1.09
C THR A 264 -19.14 16.73 -0.43
N MET A 265 -19.79 15.68 -0.96
CA MET A 265 -19.84 15.46 -2.41
C MET A 265 -20.32 16.70 -3.19
N GLN A 266 -21.04 17.62 -2.53
CA GLN A 266 -21.45 18.90 -3.09
C GLN A 266 -20.27 19.85 -3.32
N ASP A 267 -19.33 19.96 -2.37
CA ASP A 267 -18.13 20.80 -2.50
C ASP A 267 -17.19 20.28 -3.59
N GLN A 268 -17.09 18.96 -3.74
CA GLN A 268 -16.33 18.34 -4.83
C GLN A 268 -17.02 18.56 -6.18
N PHE A 269 -18.35 18.50 -6.24
CA PHE A 269 -19.13 18.77 -7.44
C PHE A 269 -19.01 20.24 -7.89
N ASP A 270 -19.04 21.18 -6.94
CA ASP A 270 -18.91 22.61 -7.23
C ASP A 270 -17.49 22.96 -7.71
N SER A 271 -16.47 22.33 -7.12
CA SER A 271 -15.08 22.45 -7.60
C SER A 271 -14.92 21.89 -9.01
N LEU A 272 -15.45 20.69 -9.28
CA LEU A 272 -15.40 20.08 -10.62
C LEU A 272 -16.19 20.89 -11.65
N SER A 273 -17.33 21.46 -11.28
CA SER A 273 -18.12 22.33 -12.17
C SER A 273 -17.33 23.57 -12.57
N SER A 274 -16.59 24.18 -11.63
CA SER A 274 -15.76 25.34 -11.92
C SER A 274 -14.58 25.04 -12.87
N GLU A 275 -13.98 23.85 -12.76
CA GLU A 275 -12.91 23.42 -13.67
C GLU A 275 -13.44 23.15 -15.08
N VAL A 276 -14.63 22.54 -15.20
CA VAL A 276 -15.30 22.31 -16.48
C VAL A 276 -15.63 23.64 -17.19
N ASP A 277 -16.11 24.63 -16.45
CA ASP A 277 -16.43 25.96 -17.00
C ASP A 277 -15.19 26.72 -17.50
N ILE A 278 -14.01 26.47 -16.93
CA ILE A 278 -12.74 27.05 -17.39
C ILE A 278 -12.28 26.36 -18.68
N ILE A 279 -12.35 25.02 -18.73
CA ILE A 279 -11.96 24.25 -19.92
C ILE A 279 -12.85 24.61 -21.10
N GLN A 280 -14.15 24.77 -20.89
CA GLN A 280 -15.09 25.11 -21.95
C GLN A 280 -14.83 26.50 -22.53
N ARG A 281 -14.54 27.49 -21.68
CA ARG A 281 -14.11 28.84 -22.13
C ARG A 281 -12.81 28.81 -22.93
N ASN A 282 -11.82 28.07 -22.46
CA ASN A 282 -10.55 27.93 -23.19
C ASN A 282 -10.75 27.23 -24.55
N GLN A 283 -11.66 26.26 -24.64
CA GLN A 283 -12.00 25.63 -25.93
C GLN A 283 -12.67 26.61 -26.89
N GLU A 284 -13.59 27.45 -26.41
CA GLU A 284 -14.25 28.48 -27.23
C GLU A 284 -13.25 29.52 -27.75
N GLU A 285 -12.31 29.99 -26.91
CA GLU A 285 -11.23 30.90 -27.35
C GLU A 285 -10.34 30.26 -28.41
N THR A 286 -9.96 28.99 -28.25
CA THR A 286 -9.14 28.29 -29.26
C THR A 286 -9.88 28.06 -30.58
N LEU A 287 -11.20 27.88 -30.54
CA LEU A 287 -12.04 27.74 -31.74
C LEU A 287 -12.08 29.05 -32.53
N GLU A 288 -12.20 30.19 -31.85
CA GLU A 288 -12.20 31.51 -32.49
C GLU A 288 -10.83 31.82 -33.14
N GLU A 289 -9.72 31.45 -32.49
CA GLU A 289 -8.38 31.57 -33.09
C GLU A 289 -8.20 30.70 -34.33
N VAL A 290 -8.72 29.45 -34.30
CA VAL A 290 -8.64 28.54 -35.45
C VAL A 290 -9.48 29.06 -36.63
N GLU A 291 -10.66 29.60 -36.39
CA GLU A 291 -11.49 30.21 -37.44
C GLU A 291 -10.78 31.39 -38.12
N LYS A 292 -10.09 32.22 -37.34
CA LYS A 292 -9.29 33.32 -37.87
C LYS A 292 -8.14 32.83 -38.77
N ILE A 293 -7.42 31.79 -38.34
CA ILE A 293 -6.37 31.16 -39.15
C ILE A 293 -6.96 30.57 -40.44
N MET A 294 -8.11 29.91 -40.38
CA MET A 294 -8.78 29.38 -41.57
C MET A 294 -9.16 30.50 -42.55
N ALA A 295 -9.65 31.64 -42.08
CA ALA A 295 -9.94 32.80 -42.92
C ALA A 295 -8.67 33.36 -43.59
N GLU A 296 -7.55 33.45 -42.87
CA GLU A 296 -6.27 33.89 -43.44
C GLU A 296 -5.76 32.92 -44.50
N THR A 297 -5.88 31.60 -44.28
CA THR A 297 -5.46 30.60 -45.28
C THR A 297 -6.27 30.67 -46.57
N LYS A 298 -7.57 30.99 -46.48
CA LYS A 298 -8.43 31.20 -47.64
C LYS A 298 -7.96 32.39 -48.48
N ASN A 299 -7.63 33.52 -47.84
CA ASN A 299 -7.08 34.69 -48.52
C ASN A 299 -5.75 34.36 -49.23
N ILE A 300 -4.88 33.57 -48.58
CA ILE A 300 -3.61 33.13 -49.18
C ILE A 300 -3.87 32.22 -50.40
N GLN A 301 -4.85 31.31 -50.33
CA GLN A 301 -5.21 30.45 -51.46
C GLN A 301 -5.74 31.25 -52.66
N GLU A 302 -6.56 32.27 -52.41
CA GLU A 302 -7.06 33.19 -53.46
C GLU A 302 -5.90 33.97 -54.11
N ALA A 303 -4.93 34.45 -53.32
CA ALA A 303 -3.73 35.10 -53.84
C ALA A 303 -2.86 34.15 -54.69
N ILE A 304 -2.68 32.90 -54.26
CA ILE A 304 -1.95 31.88 -55.03
C ILE A 304 -2.65 31.60 -56.37
N GLN A 305 -3.97 31.59 -56.39
CA GLN A 305 -4.75 31.39 -57.62
C GLN A 305 -4.52 32.55 -58.61
N GLN A 306 -4.51 33.80 -58.14
CA GLN A 306 -4.18 34.96 -58.98
C GLN A 306 -2.75 34.91 -59.52
N ILE A 307 -1.79 34.43 -58.72
CA ILE A 307 -0.39 34.25 -59.17
C ILE A 307 -0.31 33.18 -60.26
N LYS A 308 -1.04 32.07 -60.13
CA LYS A 308 -1.10 31.02 -61.18
C LYS A 308 -1.65 31.56 -62.50
N GLU A 309 -2.75 32.30 -62.46
CA GLU A 309 -3.35 32.93 -63.64
C GLU A 309 -2.40 33.94 -64.32
N THR A 310 -1.55 34.60 -63.53
CA THR A 310 -0.52 35.53 -64.06
C THR A 310 0.66 34.77 -64.66
N LYS A 311 1.06 33.64 -64.07
CA LYS A 311 2.14 32.79 -64.57
C LYS A 311 1.80 32.13 -65.90
N ASP A 312 0.57 31.65 -66.09
CA ASP A 312 0.17 31.01 -67.35
C ASP A 312 0.16 31.99 -68.53
N LYS A 313 -0.03 33.29 -68.27
CA LYS A 313 0.14 34.36 -69.27
C LYS A 313 1.60 34.59 -69.68
N LEU A 314 2.59 34.15 -68.88
CA LEU A 314 4.02 34.38 -69.10
C LEU A 314 4.74 33.23 -69.83
N VAL A 315 4.17 32.01 -69.90
CA VAL A 315 4.86 30.80 -70.42
C VAL A 315 4.81 30.65 -71.95
N LEU A 316 4.16 31.55 -72.70
CA LEU A 316 4.04 31.46 -74.17
C LEU A 316 5.33 31.76 -74.97
N VAL A 317 6.52 31.65 -74.38
CA VAL A 317 7.79 31.90 -75.09
C VAL A 317 8.78 30.76 -74.82
N GLU A 318 8.88 29.77 -75.73
CA GLU A 318 9.92 28.74 -75.70
C GLU A 318 10.64 28.60 -77.06
N VAL A 319 11.96 28.31 -77.01
CA VAL A 319 12.84 27.93 -78.15
C VAL A 319 13.65 26.67 -77.75
N PRO A 320 13.88 25.67 -78.64
CA PRO A 320 14.30 24.32 -78.25
C PRO A 320 15.82 24.02 -78.33
N LYS A 321 16.26 22.94 -77.66
CA LYS A 321 17.66 22.51 -77.42
C LYS A 321 18.16 21.41 -78.38
N GLY A 322 19.48 21.37 -78.61
CA GLY A 322 20.23 20.24 -79.18
C GLY A 322 21.58 20.00 -78.46
N THR A 323 22.01 18.74 -78.36
CA THR A 323 23.11 18.19 -77.53
C THR A 323 24.29 17.65 -78.36
N GLN A 324 25.56 17.86 -77.94
CA GLN A 324 26.65 16.86 -77.80
C GLN A 324 28.05 17.49 -77.62
N GLY A 325 28.93 16.82 -76.85
CA GLY A 325 30.38 16.84 -77.12
C GLY A 325 31.30 17.32 -75.98
N ARG A 326 32.32 16.50 -75.66
CA ARG A 326 33.35 16.66 -74.62
C ARG A 326 34.60 17.33 -75.22
N SER A 327 35.16 18.37 -74.58
CA SER A 327 36.60 18.71 -74.56
C SER A 327 36.86 19.97 -73.70
N GLU A 328 38.11 20.13 -73.30
CA GLU A 328 38.64 20.96 -72.22
C GLU A 328 38.66 22.48 -72.49
N GLY A 329 38.51 23.24 -71.40
CA GLY A 329 39.30 24.45 -71.12
C GLY A 329 38.93 25.76 -71.82
N THR A 330 38.24 26.66 -71.11
CA THR A 330 38.62 28.10 -71.04
C THR A 330 37.86 28.79 -69.90
N TYR A 331 38.59 29.44 -68.98
CA TYR A 331 38.02 30.44 -68.07
C TYR A 331 37.92 31.78 -68.82
N CYS A 332 36.74 32.41 -68.76
CA CYS A 332 36.56 33.86 -68.86
C CYS A 332 35.58 34.29 -67.76
N PRO A 333 35.80 35.42 -67.08
CA PRO A 333 35.04 35.82 -65.90
C PRO A 333 33.71 36.46 -66.32
N VAL A 334 32.64 36.14 -65.59
CA VAL A 334 31.41 36.93 -65.62
C VAL A 334 31.14 37.36 -64.18
N GLU A 335 31.42 38.63 -63.91
CA GLU A 335 30.90 39.34 -62.73
C GLU A 335 29.38 39.38 -62.82
N VAL A 336 28.71 38.83 -61.81
CA VAL A 336 27.32 39.16 -61.52
C VAL A 336 27.24 39.44 -60.02
N GLU A 337 26.95 40.70 -59.71
CA GLU A 337 26.76 41.21 -58.36
C GLU A 337 25.62 40.47 -57.65
N VAL A 338 25.90 39.97 -56.44
CA VAL A 338 24.89 39.39 -55.55
C VAL A 338 24.52 40.46 -54.51
N PRO A 339 23.24 40.85 -54.35
CA PRO A 339 22.86 41.86 -53.38
C PRO A 339 23.05 41.33 -51.95
N THR A 340 23.89 42.04 -51.19
CA THR A 340 24.15 41.82 -49.77
C THR A 340 22.94 42.22 -48.93
N TRP A 341 22.36 41.28 -48.20
CA TRP A 341 21.41 41.58 -47.12
C TRP A 341 22.18 41.82 -45.81
N PRO A 342 21.81 42.83 -45.00
CA PRO A 342 22.52 43.13 -43.77
C PRO A 342 22.10 42.15 -42.68
N PHE A 343 22.96 41.18 -42.35
CA PHE A 343 22.89 40.49 -41.07
C PHE A 343 23.68 41.34 -40.06
N ARG A 344 22.96 42.06 -39.20
CA ARG A 344 23.54 42.55 -37.94
C ARG A 344 23.29 41.49 -36.88
N GLU A 345 24.39 40.96 -36.39
CA GLU A 345 24.51 40.06 -35.26
C GLU A 345 23.88 40.63 -33.98
N THR A 346 23.75 39.72 -33.01
CA THR A 346 23.76 39.88 -31.55
C THR A 346 22.46 39.35 -30.90
N ILE A 347 22.46 38.52 -29.85
CA ILE A 347 23.50 37.95 -28.97
C ILE A 347 22.79 36.93 -28.03
N PHE A 348 23.50 35.85 -27.69
CA PHE A 348 23.48 35.09 -26.42
C PHE A 348 22.31 34.15 -26.03
N VAL A 349 22.58 32.82 -25.95
CA VAL A 349 22.89 32.01 -24.73
C VAL A 349 21.60 31.50 -24.05
N LYS A 350 21.37 30.20 -23.79
CA LYS A 350 22.16 29.26 -22.98
C LYS A 350 21.65 27.82 -23.15
N ARG A 351 22.59 26.87 -22.99
CA ARG A 351 22.37 25.45 -22.68
C ARG A 351 21.33 25.24 -21.58
N TYR A 352 20.59 24.13 -21.66
CA TYR A 352 20.61 23.07 -20.64
C TYR A 352 20.34 21.71 -21.28
N TYR A 353 21.03 20.69 -20.76
CA TYR A 353 20.89 19.26 -21.03
C TYR A 353 19.91 18.65 -20.01
N ASP A 354 19.48 17.41 -20.28
CA ASP A 354 18.68 16.45 -19.48
C ASP A 354 17.16 16.68 -19.60
N ILE A 355 16.37 15.76 -20.17
CA ILE A 355 16.26 14.29 -19.97
C ILE A 355 16.13 13.55 -21.30
#